data_AF-A0A842YBI0-F1
#
_entry.id   AF-A0A842YBI0-F1
#
_cell.length_a   1.000
_cell.length_b   1.000
_cell.length_c   1.000
_cell.angle_alpha   90.00
_cell.angle_beta   90.00
_cell.angle_gamma   90.00
#
_symmetry.space_group_name_H-M   'P 1'
#
loop_
_entity.id
_entity.type
_entity.pdbx_description
1 polymer ?
#
loop_
_entity_poly.entity_id
_entity_poly.type
_entity_poly.pdbx_seq_one_letter_code
_entity_poly.pdbx_strand_id
1 'polypeptide(L)'
;RLQIIKEANSANNSSLYDFMEKYTHSRTIISHVRRSTRGIPSYLNTHPFYRHVRTDYIDSEFAFAHNGTLTQLDKLQFERYTPLGETDSEQAFCHILDILSERKTKTWTEPDFGLIEGKLREINDSKNTLNCIFSDGSYLFCYSDENDHNNGLRFTKQYAPFGSVELVTHEKRLGSVELRSEIPSALDQSGYLISTRILTQGEWIEFQEGELIVFKHGQIVFPSTRC
;
A
#
# COMPACT_ATOMS: atom_id res chain seq x y z
N ARG A 1 -15.24 1.25 -6.84
CA ARG A 1 -15.45 -0.17 -6.46
C ARG A 1 -14.11 -0.86 -6.52
N LEU A 2 -13.74 -1.59 -5.47
CA LEU A 2 -12.47 -2.31 -5.41
C LEU A 2 -12.44 -3.45 -6.45
N GLN A 3 -11.28 -3.65 -7.08
CA GLN A 3 -11.01 -4.80 -7.94
C GLN A 3 -9.73 -5.46 -7.44
N ILE A 4 -9.73 -6.78 -7.31
CA ILE A 4 -8.60 -7.57 -6.83
C ILE A 4 -8.24 -8.61 -7.88
N ILE A 5 -6.99 -8.55 -8.33
CA ILE A 5 -6.39 -9.51 -9.25
C ILE A 5 -5.12 -10.00 -8.55
N LYS A 6 -5.06 -11.28 -8.21
CA LYS A 6 -3.89 -11.89 -7.58
C LYS A 6 -3.83 -13.40 -7.83
N GLU A 7 -2.64 -13.95 -7.80
CA GLU A 7 -2.39 -15.39 -7.96
C GLU A 7 -1.20 -15.84 -7.10
N ALA A 8 -1.05 -17.14 -6.88
CA ALA A 8 0.06 -17.69 -6.13
C ALA A 8 1.32 -17.96 -6.99
N ASN A 9 1.20 -17.90 -8.32
CA ASN A 9 2.28 -18.19 -9.24
C ASN A 9 3.36 -17.10 -9.22
N SER A 10 4.57 -17.48 -9.64
CA SER A 10 5.63 -16.51 -9.89
C SER A 10 5.23 -15.55 -11.01
N ALA A 11 5.51 -14.26 -10.82
CA ALA A 11 5.22 -13.21 -11.80
C ALA A 11 5.86 -13.50 -13.17
N ASN A 12 7.02 -14.16 -13.22
CA ASN A 12 7.72 -14.46 -14.48
C ASN A 12 6.98 -15.46 -15.38
N ASN A 13 6.02 -16.22 -14.84
CA ASN A 13 5.31 -17.27 -15.56
C ASN A 13 3.79 -17.01 -15.58
N SER A 14 3.37 -15.78 -15.31
CA SER A 14 1.97 -15.40 -15.18
C SER A 14 1.41 -14.84 -16.48
N SER A 15 0.39 -15.49 -17.04
CA SER A 15 -0.43 -14.90 -18.11
C SER A 15 -1.38 -13.81 -17.61
N LEU A 16 -1.60 -13.72 -16.29
CA LEU A 16 -2.42 -12.69 -15.66
C LEU A 16 -1.70 -11.34 -15.63
N TYR A 17 -0.36 -11.36 -15.55
CA TYR A 17 0.48 -10.16 -15.60
C TYR A 17 0.26 -9.38 -16.89
N ASP A 18 0.35 -10.05 -18.04
CA ASP A 18 0.16 -9.43 -19.37
C ASP A 18 -1.23 -8.80 -19.52
N PHE A 19 -2.25 -9.43 -18.91
CA PHE A 19 -3.61 -8.88 -18.88
C PHE A 19 -3.68 -7.61 -18.01
N MET A 20 -3.09 -7.64 -16.81
CA MET A 20 -3.11 -6.51 -15.89
C MET A 20 -2.40 -5.29 -16.48
N GLU A 21 -1.24 -5.47 -17.11
CA GLU A 21 -0.47 -4.39 -17.73
C GLU A 21 -1.31 -3.61 -18.76
N LYS A 22 -2.14 -4.31 -19.54
CA LYS A 22 -2.88 -3.72 -20.64
C LYS A 22 -4.22 -3.10 -20.25
N TYR A 23 -4.89 -3.61 -19.21
CA TYR A 23 -6.29 -3.29 -18.95
C TYR A 23 -6.57 -2.66 -17.57
N THR A 24 -5.53 -2.39 -16.77
CA THR A 24 -5.72 -1.82 -15.42
C THR A 24 -5.61 -0.31 -15.44
N HIS A 25 -6.73 0.37 -15.21
CA HIS A 25 -6.78 1.82 -15.00
C HIS A 25 -7.52 2.16 -13.72
N SER A 26 -6.89 2.92 -12.82
CA SER A 26 -7.48 3.36 -11.56
C SER A 26 -6.79 4.64 -11.07
N ARG A 27 -7.48 5.40 -10.21
CA ARG A 27 -6.87 6.53 -9.47
C ARG A 27 -5.87 6.08 -8.41
N THR A 28 -6.04 4.86 -7.91
CA THR A 28 -5.18 4.23 -6.90
C THR A 28 -4.94 2.78 -7.31
N ILE A 29 -3.68 2.39 -7.43
CA ILE A 29 -3.26 1.01 -7.71
C ILE A 29 -2.28 0.60 -6.61
N ILE A 30 -2.55 -0.54 -5.96
CA ILE A 30 -1.64 -1.18 -5.01
C ILE A 30 -1.20 -2.50 -5.63
N SER A 31 0.11 -2.67 -5.81
CA SER A 31 0.70 -3.90 -6.34
C SER A 31 1.76 -4.42 -5.37
N HIS A 32 1.91 -5.75 -5.33
CA HIS A 32 2.88 -6.40 -4.45
C HIS A 32 3.40 -7.69 -5.07
N VAL A 33 4.72 -7.82 -5.18
CA VAL A 33 5.38 -9.07 -5.59
C VAL A 33 5.91 -9.76 -4.35
N ARG A 34 5.29 -10.88 -3.97
CA ARG A 34 5.62 -11.58 -2.73
C ARG A 34 6.95 -12.34 -2.83
N ARG A 35 7.82 -12.12 -1.85
CA ARG A 35 8.91 -13.05 -1.49
C ARG A 35 8.47 -13.80 -0.23
N SER A 36 8.23 -15.10 -0.35
CA SER A 36 7.53 -15.86 0.71
C SER A 36 8.42 -16.07 1.94
N THR A 37 8.10 -15.41 3.06
CA THR A 37 8.76 -15.61 4.37
C THR A 37 7.96 -16.53 5.30
N ARG A 38 6.62 -16.52 5.20
CA ARG A 38 5.69 -17.36 5.98
C ARG A 38 4.47 -17.78 5.17
N GLY A 39 3.94 -18.97 5.43
CA GLY A 39 2.75 -19.55 4.80
C GLY A 39 3.01 -20.15 3.40
N ILE A 40 2.23 -21.16 3.02
CA ILE A 40 2.35 -21.78 1.70
C ILE A 40 1.99 -20.79 0.57
N PRO A 41 2.57 -20.91 -0.63
CA PRO A 41 2.10 -20.18 -1.80
C PRO A 41 0.63 -20.52 -2.09
N SER A 42 -0.26 -19.57 -1.84
CA SER A 42 -1.71 -19.74 -2.03
C SER A 42 -2.36 -18.38 -2.26
N TYR A 43 -3.53 -18.36 -2.89
CA TYR A 43 -4.31 -17.13 -3.08
C TYR A 43 -4.59 -16.42 -1.74
N LEU A 44 -4.88 -17.20 -0.69
CA LEU A 44 -5.16 -16.68 0.64
C LEU A 44 -3.95 -16.01 1.26
N ASN A 45 -2.73 -16.48 0.99
CA ASN A 45 -1.50 -15.92 1.53
C ASN A 45 -0.85 -14.86 0.60
N THR A 46 -1.51 -14.49 -0.50
CA THR A 46 -0.98 -13.51 -1.45
C THR A 46 -1.63 -12.14 -1.28
N HIS A 47 -0.80 -11.10 -1.26
CA HIS A 47 -1.22 -9.69 -1.30
C HIS A 47 -1.81 -9.29 -2.67
N PRO A 48 -2.61 -8.21 -2.74
CA PRO A 48 -3.17 -7.48 -1.60
C PRO A 48 -4.24 -8.30 -0.86
N PHE A 49 -4.35 -8.04 0.44
CA PHE A 49 -5.51 -8.44 1.23
C PHE A 49 -6.61 -7.41 1.06
N TYR A 50 -7.87 -7.83 1.25
CA TYR A 50 -8.99 -6.91 1.22
C TYR A 50 -10.11 -7.34 2.17
N ARG A 51 -10.83 -6.35 2.71
CA ARG A 51 -12.01 -6.54 3.57
C ARG A 51 -12.97 -5.36 3.43
N HIS A 52 -14.25 -5.62 3.61
CA HIS A 52 -15.27 -4.58 3.73
C HIS A 52 -15.42 -4.18 5.19
N VAL A 53 -15.29 -2.89 5.49
CA VAL A 53 -15.56 -2.33 6.82
C VAL A 53 -16.90 -1.63 6.77
N ARG A 54 -17.81 -2.08 7.65
CA ARG A 54 -19.14 -1.49 7.81
C ARG A 54 -19.41 -1.19 9.28
N THR A 55 -19.56 0.09 9.58
CA THR A 55 -19.96 0.64 10.87
C THR A 55 -21.01 1.73 10.64
N ASP A 56 -21.49 2.41 11.69
CA ASP A 56 -22.38 3.56 11.53
C ASP A 56 -21.72 4.76 10.81
N TYR A 57 -20.38 4.75 10.72
CA TYR A 57 -19.58 5.85 10.19
C TYR A 57 -18.77 5.48 8.95
N ILE A 58 -18.50 4.19 8.73
CA ILE A 58 -17.66 3.69 7.65
C ILE A 58 -18.44 2.68 6.83
N ASP A 59 -18.40 2.84 5.50
CA ASP A 59 -18.89 1.85 4.55
C ASP A 59 -17.90 1.83 3.38
N SER A 60 -16.81 1.07 3.51
CA SER A 60 -15.69 1.13 2.57
C SER A 60 -14.94 -0.20 2.45
N GLU A 61 -14.51 -0.51 1.23
CA GLU A 61 -13.65 -1.65 0.94
C GLU A 61 -12.20 -1.24 1.12
N PHE A 62 -11.49 -1.90 2.01
CA PHE A 62 -10.07 -1.67 2.24
C PHE A 62 -9.23 -2.70 1.47
N ALA A 63 -8.14 -2.24 0.86
CA ALA A 63 -7.08 -3.08 0.32
C ALA A 63 -5.77 -2.80 1.09
N PHE A 64 -4.95 -3.83 1.30
CA PHE A 64 -3.74 -3.76 2.12
C PHE A 64 -2.60 -4.61 1.54
N ALA A 65 -1.39 -4.05 1.55
CA ALA A 65 -0.14 -4.73 1.20
C ALA A 65 0.93 -4.44 2.27
N HIS A 66 1.68 -5.46 2.64
CA HIS A 66 2.74 -5.37 3.63
C HIS A 66 4.03 -6.04 3.14
N ASN A 67 5.14 -5.32 3.29
CA ASN A 67 6.49 -5.81 3.08
C ASN A 67 7.28 -5.70 4.38
N GLY A 68 7.52 -6.84 5.00
CA GLY A 68 8.18 -6.91 6.31
C GLY A 68 7.91 -8.25 6.97
N THR A 69 8.22 -8.35 8.25
CA THR A 69 7.95 -9.53 9.06
C THR A 69 7.58 -9.06 10.46
N LEU A 70 6.43 -9.55 10.92
CA LEU A 70 5.98 -9.32 12.28
C LEU A 70 6.27 -10.53 13.16
N THR A 71 6.77 -10.24 14.34
CA THR A 71 7.02 -11.15 15.44
C THR A 71 6.00 -10.86 16.54
N GLN A 72 5.82 -11.80 17.48
CA GLN A 72 4.90 -11.63 18.61
C GLN A 72 3.45 -11.32 18.18
N LEU A 73 2.91 -12.13 17.26
CA LEU A 73 1.57 -11.96 16.70
C LEU A 73 0.46 -12.03 17.75
N ASP A 74 0.74 -12.61 18.92
CA ASP A 74 -0.14 -12.65 20.09
C ASP A 74 -0.52 -11.25 20.62
N LYS A 75 0.28 -10.22 20.30
CA LYS A 75 -0.04 -8.82 20.62
C LYS A 75 -1.09 -8.21 19.68
N LEU A 76 -1.28 -8.76 18.48
CA LEU A 76 -2.24 -8.25 17.52
C LEU A 76 -3.64 -8.71 17.93
N GLN A 77 -4.49 -7.76 18.32
CA GLN A 77 -5.86 -8.04 18.75
C GLN A 77 -6.84 -7.81 17.60
N PHE A 78 -7.63 -8.82 17.26
CA PHE A 78 -8.69 -8.69 16.27
C PHE A 78 -9.89 -9.56 16.67
N GLU A 79 -11.02 -8.92 16.89
CA GLU A 79 -12.30 -9.53 17.26
C GLU A 79 -13.29 -9.53 16.09
N ARG A 80 -13.35 -8.45 15.31
CA ARG A 80 -14.35 -8.32 14.22
C ARG A 80 -13.89 -8.95 12.92
N TYR A 81 -12.58 -9.02 12.71
CA TYR A 81 -12.00 -9.56 11.49
C TYR A 81 -11.09 -10.75 11.80
N THR A 82 -11.34 -11.88 11.15
CA THR A 82 -10.49 -13.07 11.27
C THR A 82 -9.65 -13.25 9.99
N PRO A 83 -8.35 -13.56 10.12
CA PRO A 83 -7.51 -13.92 8.97
C PRO A 83 -8.05 -15.20 8.31
N LEU A 84 -7.95 -15.28 6.98
CA LEU A 84 -8.36 -16.48 6.22
C LEU A 84 -7.16 -17.35 5.82
N GLY A 85 -6.01 -16.73 5.64
CA GLY A 85 -4.72 -17.37 5.48
C GLY A 85 -3.92 -17.40 6.79
N GLU A 86 -2.62 -17.60 6.65
CA GLU A 86 -1.71 -17.93 7.77
C GLU A 86 -0.63 -16.86 7.97
N THR A 87 -0.61 -15.83 7.12
CA THR A 87 0.45 -14.82 7.15
C THR A 87 0.28 -13.86 8.33
N ASP A 88 1.42 -13.42 8.85
CA ASP A 88 1.50 -12.28 9.77
C ASP A 88 0.90 -11.00 9.18
N SER A 89 1.06 -10.82 7.87
CA SER A 89 0.56 -9.69 7.12
C SER A 89 -0.97 -9.58 7.15
N GLU A 90 -1.69 -10.71 7.04
CA GLU A 90 -3.16 -10.69 7.15
C GLU A 90 -3.61 -10.46 8.60
N GLN A 91 -2.89 -10.99 9.58
CA GLN A 91 -3.17 -10.72 11.00
C GLN A 91 -3.00 -9.23 11.33
N ALA A 92 -1.93 -8.60 10.81
CA ALA A 92 -1.72 -7.16 10.90
C ALA A 92 -2.88 -6.39 10.28
N PHE A 93 -3.33 -6.81 9.10
CA PHE A 93 -4.45 -6.18 8.43
C PHE A 93 -5.75 -6.29 9.25
N CYS A 94 -6.08 -7.48 9.78
CA CYS A 94 -7.23 -7.67 10.67
C CYS A 94 -7.17 -6.75 11.90
N HIS A 95 -6.00 -6.64 12.54
CA HIS A 95 -5.79 -5.74 13.67
C HIS A 95 -6.00 -4.26 13.28
N ILE A 96 -5.43 -3.82 12.15
CA ILE A 96 -5.62 -2.46 11.63
C ILE A 96 -7.10 -2.19 11.34
N LEU A 97 -7.82 -3.14 10.75
CA LEU A 97 -9.25 -2.98 10.45
C LEU A 97 -10.10 -2.85 11.72
N ASP A 98 -9.75 -3.57 12.79
CA ASP A 98 -10.40 -3.42 14.08
C ASP A 98 -10.21 -2.01 14.64
N ILE A 99 -8.99 -1.49 14.65
CA ILE A 99 -8.68 -0.10 15.01
C ILE A 99 -9.51 0.88 14.16
N LEU A 100 -9.56 0.66 12.85
CA LEU A 100 -10.33 1.52 11.94
C LEU A 100 -11.83 1.47 12.21
N SER A 101 -12.36 0.30 12.63
CA SER A 101 -13.77 0.11 12.92
C SER A 101 -14.25 0.86 14.17
N GLU A 102 -13.33 1.25 15.06
CA GLU A 102 -13.64 2.05 16.24
C GLU A 102 -13.86 3.54 15.92
N ARG A 103 -13.44 3.98 14.73
CA ARG A 103 -13.57 5.38 14.31
C ARG A 103 -15.05 5.78 14.21
N LYS A 104 -15.37 6.93 14.80
CA LYS A 104 -16.73 7.50 14.85
C LYS A 104 -16.92 8.71 13.94
N THR A 105 -16.13 8.80 12.88
CA THR A 105 -16.14 9.90 11.91
C THR A 105 -16.36 9.37 10.49
N LYS A 106 -17.24 10.04 9.74
CA LYS A 106 -17.54 9.70 8.34
C LYS A 106 -16.44 10.13 7.38
N THR A 107 -15.73 11.20 7.73
CA THR A 107 -14.65 11.78 6.94
C THR A 107 -13.36 11.72 7.74
N TRP A 108 -12.27 11.41 7.06
CA TRP A 108 -10.95 11.45 7.66
C TRP A 108 -10.53 12.86 8.05
N THR A 109 -9.95 12.98 9.23
CA THR A 109 -9.38 14.20 9.79
C THR A 109 -7.90 14.00 10.13
N GLU A 110 -7.14 15.08 10.28
CA GLU A 110 -5.73 15.01 10.69
C GLU A 110 -5.53 14.25 12.02
N PRO A 111 -6.37 14.43 13.06
CA PRO A 111 -6.33 13.58 14.26
C PRO A 111 -6.53 12.08 13.99
N ASP A 112 -7.39 11.71 13.03
CA ASP A 112 -7.59 10.30 12.66
C ASP A 112 -6.30 9.72 12.04
N PHE A 113 -5.59 10.50 11.23
CA PHE A 113 -4.31 10.09 10.65
C PHE A 113 -3.23 9.93 11.70
N GLY A 114 -3.12 10.88 12.65
CA GLY A 114 -2.18 10.77 13.76
C GLY A 114 -2.47 9.56 14.67
N LEU A 115 -3.75 9.22 14.89
CA LEU A 115 -4.13 8.01 15.61
C LEU A 115 -3.65 6.75 14.88
N ILE A 116 -3.86 6.68 13.57
CA ILE A 116 -3.39 5.55 12.74
C ILE A 116 -1.88 5.44 12.79
N GLU A 117 -1.16 6.55 12.61
CA GLU A 117 0.31 6.56 12.66
C GLU A 117 0.80 6.02 14.01
N GLY A 118 0.23 6.50 15.13
CA GLY A 118 0.56 5.98 16.46
C GLY A 118 0.31 4.48 16.59
N LYS A 119 -0.80 3.97 16.04
CA LYS A 119 -1.10 2.53 16.05
C LYS A 119 -0.18 1.71 15.15
N LEU A 120 0.22 2.23 14.00
CA LEU A 120 1.20 1.58 13.14
C LEU A 120 2.57 1.52 13.81
N ARG A 121 2.97 2.57 14.54
CA ARG A 121 4.19 2.57 15.36
C ARG A 121 4.14 1.56 16.50
N GLU A 122 2.99 1.38 17.16
CA GLU A 122 2.80 0.33 18.17
C GLU A 122 3.01 -1.08 17.56
N ILE A 123 2.52 -1.32 16.34
CA ILE A 123 2.75 -2.58 15.62
C ILE A 123 4.21 -2.69 15.19
N ASN A 124 4.83 -1.59 14.78
CA ASN A 124 6.21 -1.50 14.34
C ASN A 124 7.20 -1.43 15.51
N ASP A 125 6.98 -2.20 16.57
CA ASP A 125 7.94 -2.28 17.67
C ASP A 125 9.34 -2.69 17.15
N SER A 126 10.36 -2.53 17.99
CA SER A 126 11.77 -2.74 17.61
C SER A 126 12.12 -4.15 17.11
N LYS A 127 11.17 -5.10 17.12
CA LYS A 127 11.37 -6.49 16.65
C LYS A 127 10.67 -6.75 15.32
N ASN A 128 9.88 -5.79 14.84
CA ASN A 128 9.05 -5.91 13.66
C ASN A 128 9.60 -5.05 12.53
N THR A 129 9.42 -5.52 11.30
CA THR A 129 9.56 -4.68 10.11
C THR A 129 8.20 -4.53 9.46
N LEU A 130 7.79 -3.29 9.19
CA LEU A 130 6.44 -2.92 8.75
C LEU A 130 6.51 -1.80 7.71
N ASN A 131 6.77 -2.14 6.45
CA ASN A 131 6.40 -1.25 5.34
C ASN A 131 5.01 -1.65 4.87
N CYS A 132 4.01 -0.79 5.02
CA CYS A 132 2.65 -1.12 4.60
C CYS A 132 1.97 -0.01 3.81
N ILE A 133 1.13 -0.43 2.87
CA ILE A 133 0.29 0.46 2.06
C ILE A 133 -1.13 -0.07 2.11
N PHE A 134 -2.08 0.80 2.39
CA PHE A 134 -3.50 0.46 2.35
C PHE A 134 -4.37 1.60 1.86
N SER A 135 -5.57 1.28 1.41
CA SER A 135 -6.50 2.27 0.85
C SER A 135 -7.94 1.86 1.09
N ASP A 136 -8.80 2.84 1.34
CA ASP A 136 -10.27 2.72 1.35
C ASP A 136 -10.91 3.04 -0.03
N GLY A 137 -10.07 3.22 -1.06
CA GLY A 137 -10.45 3.64 -2.40
C GLY A 137 -10.49 5.17 -2.61
N SER A 138 -10.49 5.96 -1.55
CA SER A 138 -10.43 7.44 -1.61
C SER A 138 -9.10 7.99 -1.11
N TYR A 139 -8.57 7.41 -0.03
CA TYR A 139 -7.31 7.76 0.60
C TYR A 139 -6.33 6.60 0.44
N LEU A 140 -5.06 6.92 0.21
CA LEU A 140 -3.96 5.96 0.19
C LEU A 140 -3.06 6.26 1.39
N PHE A 141 -2.88 5.28 2.26
CA PHE A 141 -2.05 5.34 3.45
C PHE A 141 -0.77 4.58 3.18
N CYS A 142 0.38 5.23 3.36
CA CYS A 142 1.69 4.64 3.16
C CYS A 142 2.51 4.85 4.42
N TYR A 143 2.92 3.75 5.06
CA TYR A 143 3.70 3.78 6.29
C TYR A 143 5.06 3.12 6.05
N SER A 144 6.12 3.85 6.39
CA SER A 144 7.49 3.38 6.27
C SER A 144 7.98 2.83 7.61
N ASP A 145 8.65 1.69 7.53
CA ASP A 145 9.20 1.00 8.68
C ASP A 145 10.17 1.87 9.50
N GLU A 146 10.16 1.71 10.82
CA GLU A 146 11.12 2.37 11.74
C GLU A 146 12.48 1.66 11.80
N ASN A 147 12.55 0.36 11.49
CA ASN A 147 13.70 -0.49 11.83
C ASN A 147 14.54 -0.95 10.61
N ASP A 148 14.05 -0.80 9.37
CA ASP A 148 14.69 -1.26 8.13
C ASP A 148 15.18 -0.07 7.29
N HIS A 149 16.34 0.46 7.69
CA HIS A 149 16.97 1.65 7.09
C HIS A 149 17.30 1.51 5.59
N ASN A 150 17.29 0.30 5.00
CA ASN A 150 17.66 0.11 3.60
C ASN A 150 16.46 -0.16 2.66
N ASN A 151 15.27 -0.47 3.19
CA ASN A 151 14.06 -0.76 2.40
C ASN A 151 12.83 0.09 2.75
N GLY A 152 13.02 1.24 3.40
CA GLY A 152 11.94 2.20 3.65
C GLY A 152 11.22 2.64 2.36
N LEU A 153 9.99 3.12 2.53
CA LEU A 153 9.22 3.65 1.41
C LEU A 153 9.84 4.94 0.87
N ARG A 154 9.64 5.13 -0.43
CA ARG A 154 10.08 6.31 -1.19
C ARG A 154 8.96 6.72 -2.11
N PHE A 155 8.85 8.01 -2.42
CA PHE A 155 7.90 8.48 -3.41
C PHE A 155 8.50 9.47 -4.40
N THR A 156 7.89 9.55 -5.58
CA THR A 156 8.15 10.61 -6.54
C THR A 156 6.83 11.14 -7.09
N LYS A 157 6.75 12.46 -7.29
CA LYS A 157 5.58 13.12 -7.86
C LYS A 157 5.67 13.11 -9.37
N GLN A 158 4.60 12.67 -10.02
CA GLN A 158 4.47 12.62 -11.46
C GLN A 158 3.43 13.64 -11.91
N TYR A 159 3.66 14.25 -13.07
CA TYR A 159 2.78 15.26 -13.65
C TYR A 159 2.33 14.83 -15.04
N ALA A 160 1.12 15.26 -15.41
CA ALA A 160 0.64 15.14 -16.77
C ALA A 160 1.50 15.99 -17.74
N PRO A 161 1.64 15.58 -19.01
CA PRO A 161 1.19 14.30 -19.56
C PRO A 161 2.00 13.13 -18.99
N PHE A 162 1.32 12.14 -18.43
CA PHE A 162 1.98 10.94 -17.93
C PHE A 162 2.54 10.15 -19.12
N GLY A 163 3.80 9.73 -19.01
CA GLY A 163 4.47 8.94 -20.03
C GLY A 163 4.69 7.49 -19.60
N SER A 164 5.53 6.80 -20.37
CA SER A 164 6.04 5.50 -19.97
C SER A 164 7.12 5.68 -18.91
N VAL A 165 7.06 4.80 -17.93
CA VAL A 165 7.99 4.78 -16.81
C VAL A 165 8.79 3.49 -16.90
N GLU A 166 10.08 3.62 -17.23
CA GLU A 166 10.98 2.46 -17.25
C GLU A 166 11.26 2.00 -15.82
N LEU A 167 11.00 0.72 -15.57
CA LEU A 167 11.32 0.06 -14.31
C LEU A 167 12.78 -0.40 -14.36
N VAL A 168 13.63 0.25 -13.56
CA VAL A 168 15.06 -0.05 -13.46
C VAL A 168 15.40 -0.57 -12.06
N THR A 169 16.35 -1.51 -12.01
CA THR A 169 17.10 -1.83 -10.79
C THR A 169 18.58 -1.70 -11.08
N HIS A 170 19.42 -1.61 -10.04
CA HIS A 170 20.86 -1.28 -10.07
C HIS A 170 21.66 -1.77 -11.29
N GLU A 171 21.29 -2.88 -11.95
CA GLU A 171 21.99 -3.40 -13.13
C GLU A 171 21.07 -3.98 -14.23
N LYS A 172 19.74 -3.85 -14.12
CA LYS A 172 18.81 -4.49 -15.07
C LYS A 172 17.51 -3.70 -15.29
N ARG A 173 17.14 -3.52 -16.56
CA ARG A 173 15.80 -3.09 -16.98
C ARG A 173 14.81 -4.22 -16.69
N LEU A 174 13.81 -3.95 -15.86
CA LEU A 174 12.76 -4.90 -15.50
C LEU A 174 11.58 -4.84 -16.46
N GLY A 175 11.32 -3.68 -17.06
CA GLY A 175 10.21 -3.45 -17.97
C GLY A 175 9.88 -1.97 -18.07
N SER A 176 8.67 -1.64 -18.50
CA SER A 176 8.12 -0.28 -18.44
C SER A 176 6.65 -0.36 -18.09
N VAL A 177 6.15 0.58 -17.29
CA VAL A 177 4.72 0.72 -17.02
C VAL A 177 4.24 1.97 -17.75
N GLU A 178 3.20 1.83 -18.56
CA GLU A 178 2.57 2.98 -19.20
C GLU A 178 1.62 3.65 -18.19
N LEU A 179 1.94 4.87 -17.79
CA LEU A 179 1.08 5.66 -16.90
C LEU A 179 0.07 6.51 -17.69
N ARG A 180 0.24 6.58 -19.01
CA ARG A 180 -0.61 7.35 -19.90
C ARG A 180 -2.02 6.73 -19.97
N SER A 181 -3.02 7.58 -19.80
CA SER A 181 -4.39 7.23 -20.15
C SER A 181 -4.66 7.59 -21.62
N GLU A 182 -5.46 6.78 -22.32
CA GLU A 182 -6.01 7.13 -23.64
C GLU A 182 -6.99 8.32 -23.55
N ILE A 183 -7.48 8.63 -22.35
CA ILE A 183 -8.28 9.81 -22.06
C ILE A 183 -7.32 10.99 -21.92
N PRO A 184 -7.50 12.11 -22.64
CA PRO A 184 -6.69 13.30 -22.46
C PRO A 184 -6.69 13.72 -20.98
N SER A 185 -5.55 13.56 -20.30
CA SER A 185 -5.40 14.14 -18.97
C SER A 185 -5.38 15.64 -19.13
N ALA A 186 -6.16 16.35 -18.32
CA ALA A 186 -5.95 17.79 -18.18
C ALA A 186 -4.46 18.00 -17.80
N LEU A 187 -3.82 19.00 -18.41
CA LEU A 187 -2.38 19.24 -18.30
C LEU A 187 -1.93 19.57 -16.85
N ASP A 188 -2.87 19.69 -15.92
CA ASP A 188 -2.69 20.00 -14.51
C ASP A 188 -2.81 18.78 -13.57
N GLN A 189 -3.01 17.57 -14.09
CA GLN A 189 -3.09 16.37 -13.25
C GLN A 189 -1.72 15.99 -12.68
N SER A 190 -1.69 15.58 -11.41
CA SER A 190 -0.53 14.99 -10.76
C SER A 190 -0.87 13.71 -10.04
N GLY A 191 0.13 12.85 -9.83
CA GLY A 191 0.04 11.62 -9.07
C GLY A 191 1.35 11.31 -8.36
N TYR A 192 1.36 10.25 -7.59
CA TYR A 192 2.56 9.79 -6.89
C TYR A 192 2.83 8.34 -7.22
N LEU A 193 4.11 8.01 -7.45
CA LEU A 193 4.61 6.65 -7.41
C LEU A 193 5.22 6.43 -6.03
N ILE A 194 4.84 5.35 -5.35
CA ILE A 194 5.36 4.96 -4.05
C ILE A 194 5.95 3.56 -4.16
N SER A 195 7.17 3.35 -3.67
CA SER A 195 7.83 2.05 -3.71
C SER A 195 8.93 1.94 -2.65
N THR A 196 9.29 0.70 -2.28
CA THR A 196 10.45 0.40 -1.44
C THR A 196 11.77 0.53 -2.20
N ARG A 197 11.72 0.64 -3.53
CA ARG A 197 12.91 0.80 -4.39
C ARG A 197 12.71 1.94 -5.38
N ILE A 198 13.80 2.59 -5.77
CA ILE A 198 13.78 3.51 -6.91
C ILE A 198 13.49 2.68 -8.16
N LEU A 199 12.34 2.94 -8.77
CA LEU A 199 11.91 2.21 -9.95
C LEU A 199 12.23 2.97 -11.24
N THR A 200 12.49 4.28 -11.17
CA THR A 200 12.48 5.17 -12.33
C THR A 200 13.58 6.20 -12.20
N GLN A 201 13.97 6.81 -13.33
CA GLN A 201 14.82 8.01 -13.28
C GLN A 201 14.07 9.17 -12.63
N GLY A 202 14.82 10.13 -12.09
CA GLY A 202 14.30 11.31 -11.40
C GLY A 202 14.57 11.29 -9.90
N GLU A 203 14.10 12.35 -9.23
CA GLU A 203 14.25 12.47 -7.78
C GLU A 203 13.17 11.68 -7.05
N TRP A 204 13.62 10.89 -6.08
CA TRP A 204 12.78 10.15 -5.15
C TRP A 204 13.04 10.67 -3.75
N ILE A 205 11.96 10.93 -3.02
CA ILE A 205 11.97 11.42 -1.65
C ILE A 205 11.74 10.21 -0.74
N GLU A 206 12.64 10.01 0.22
CA GLU A 206 12.49 8.97 1.23
C GLU A 206 11.50 9.39 2.33
N PHE A 207 10.72 8.41 2.79
CA PHE A 207 9.94 8.55 4.00
C PHE A 207 10.89 8.59 5.20
N GLN A 208 10.48 9.28 6.27
CA GLN A 208 11.14 9.20 7.56
C GLN A 208 10.80 7.87 8.26
N GLU A 209 11.63 7.50 9.23
CA GLU A 209 11.41 6.32 10.08
C GLU A 209 10.08 6.43 10.83
N GLY A 210 9.18 5.47 10.59
CA GLY A 210 7.86 5.44 11.23
C GLY A 210 6.92 6.53 10.75
N GLU A 211 7.14 7.05 9.54
CA GLU A 211 6.30 8.09 8.95
C GLU A 211 5.10 7.47 8.23
N LEU A 212 3.92 7.98 8.55
CA LEU A 212 2.72 7.80 7.75
C LEU A 212 2.54 8.99 6.81
N ILE A 213 2.53 8.75 5.50
CA ILE A 213 2.05 9.74 4.51
C ILE A 213 0.70 9.28 3.97
N VAL A 214 -0.28 10.18 3.98
CA VAL A 214 -1.61 9.93 3.42
C VAL A 214 -1.80 10.79 2.17
N PHE A 215 -2.26 10.14 1.10
CA PHE A 215 -2.52 10.77 -0.19
C PHE A 215 -4.01 10.76 -0.51
N LYS A 216 -4.49 11.83 -1.15
CA LYS A 216 -5.85 11.93 -1.69
C LYS A 216 -5.81 12.75 -2.98
N HIS A 217 -6.47 12.24 -4.03
CA HIS A 217 -6.58 12.92 -5.33
C HIS A 217 -5.24 13.47 -5.88
N GLY A 218 -4.16 12.68 -5.74
CA GLY A 218 -2.85 13.07 -6.25
C GLY A 218 -2.15 14.19 -5.47
N GLN A 219 -2.55 14.44 -4.22
CA GLN A 219 -1.88 15.33 -3.27
C GLN A 219 -1.58 14.60 -1.95
N ILE A 220 -0.55 15.05 -1.24
CA ILE A 220 -0.32 14.68 0.16
C ILE A 220 -1.31 15.47 1.01
N VAL A 221 -1.96 14.79 1.95
CA VAL A 221 -2.92 15.39 2.91
C VAL A 221 -2.50 15.18 4.36
N PHE A 222 -1.48 14.36 4.60
CA PHE A 222 -0.84 14.16 5.91
C PHE A 222 0.57 13.58 5.71
N PRO A 223 1.57 13.97 6.53
CA PRO A 223 1.51 15.06 7.48
C PRO A 223 1.54 16.42 6.76
N SER A 224 1.07 17.48 7.42
CA SER A 224 1.07 18.84 6.87
C SER A 224 2.47 19.37 6.50
N THR A 225 3.52 18.81 7.10
CA THR A 225 4.94 19.12 6.80
C THR A 225 5.41 18.57 5.44
N ARG A 226 4.67 17.64 4.84
CA ARG A 226 4.96 17.04 3.52
C ARG A 226 4.03 17.55 2.41
N CYS A 227 3.05 18.40 2.75
CA CYS A 227 2.08 18.99 1.82
C CYS A 227 2.68 20.10 0.95
#